data_AF-A0A7X9DR33-F1
#
_entry.id   AF-A0A7X9DR33-F1
#
_cell.length_a   1.000
_cell.length_b   1.000
_cell.length_c   1.000
_cell.angle_alpha   90.00
_cell.angle_beta   90.00
_cell.angle_gamma   90.00
#
_symmetry.space_group_name_H-M   'P 1'
#
loop_
_entity.id
_entity.type
_entity.pdbx_description
1 polymer ?
#
loop_
_entity_poly.entity_id
_entity_poly.type
_entity_poly.pdbx_seq_one_letter_code
_entity_poly.pdbx_strand_id
1 'polypeptide(L)'
;IAYFDELGVKREIATDKIWGFARNGSLYYRIGQKFNRIMIVGSICHFIGTVTTYNPRYYNPYIYDYYTYPYSPYYYGYPSSTMETQEAKQFLMDFETGQVFEYTVKNVEALLIRDPQLYEEFMALSNRKKKQLQFMYIRRFNERNPLYLPANNQ
;
A
#
# COMPACT_ATOMS: atom_id res chain seq x y z
N ILE A 1 -9.24 20.82 -0.98
CA ILE A 1 -9.02 21.10 0.46
C ILE A 1 -8.73 22.59 0.62
N ALA A 2 -9.26 23.24 1.65
CA ALA A 2 -8.97 24.64 1.95
C ALA A 2 -8.17 24.75 3.26
N TYR A 3 -7.16 25.61 3.29
CA TYR A 3 -6.34 25.90 4.46
C TYR A 3 -5.96 27.38 4.49
N PHE A 4 -5.51 27.91 5.62
CA PHE A 4 -4.97 29.26 5.71
C PHE A 4 -3.44 29.18 5.65
N ASP A 5 -2.82 29.98 4.80
CA ASP A 5 -1.37 30.12 4.78
C ASP A 5 -0.86 30.94 5.98
N GLU A 6 0.46 31.11 6.09
CA GLU A 6 1.11 31.84 7.20
C GLU A 6 0.62 33.29 7.36
N LEU A 7 0.02 33.86 6.31
CA LEU A 7 -0.52 35.22 6.28
C LEU A 7 -2.03 35.25 6.57
N GLY A 8 -2.62 34.12 6.92
CA GLY A 8 -4.06 34.01 7.18
C GLY A 8 -4.91 34.08 5.91
N VAL A 9 -4.31 33.90 4.71
CA VAL A 9 -5.06 33.90 3.46
C VAL A 9 -5.58 32.50 3.18
N LYS A 10 -6.89 32.40 2.88
CA LYS A 10 -7.50 31.13 2.50
C LYS A 10 -6.93 30.67 1.15
N ARG A 11 -6.29 29.51 1.15
CA ARG A 11 -5.79 28.80 -0.03
C ARG A 11 -6.62 27.56 -0.28
N GLU A 12 -6.79 27.24 -1.56
CA GLU A 12 -7.42 26.01 -2.00
C GLU A 12 -6.40 25.17 -2.77
N ILE A 13 -6.30 23.90 -2.41
CA ILE A 13 -5.44 22.92 -3.06
C ILE A 13 -6.29 21.73 -3.50
N ALA A 14 -6.05 21.29 -4.73
CA ALA A 14 -6.70 20.11 -5.28
C ALA A 14 -6.21 18.85 -4.53
N THR A 15 -7.15 17.95 -4.23
CA THR A 15 -6.88 16.78 -3.36
C THR A 15 -5.88 15.81 -3.98
N ASP A 16 -5.83 15.77 -5.32
CA ASP A 16 -4.87 15.03 -6.14
C ASP A 16 -3.43 15.56 -6.03
N LYS A 17 -3.22 16.76 -5.49
CA LYS A 17 -1.90 17.32 -5.17
C LYS A 17 -1.42 17.02 -3.75
N ILE A 18 -2.24 16.38 -2.92
CA ILE A 18 -1.91 16.07 -1.52
C ILE A 18 -1.57 14.59 -1.37
N TRP A 19 -0.35 14.30 -0.93
CA TRP A 19 0.11 12.93 -0.66
C TRP A 19 -0.48 12.36 0.64
N GLY A 20 -0.76 13.20 1.63
CA GLY A 20 -1.26 12.78 2.94
C GLY A 20 -1.63 13.96 3.83
N PHE A 21 -2.23 13.67 4.99
CA PHE A 21 -2.56 14.68 5.99
C PHE A 21 -2.56 14.09 7.41
N ALA A 22 -2.47 14.95 8.41
CA ALA A 22 -2.65 14.60 9.81
C ALA A 22 -4.01 15.10 10.32
N ARG A 23 -4.72 14.28 11.09
CA ARG A 23 -5.94 14.69 11.80
C ARG A 23 -6.04 13.98 13.14
N ASN A 24 -6.24 14.74 14.22
CA ASN A 24 -6.38 14.24 15.59
C ASN A 24 -5.25 13.25 15.98
N GLY A 25 -4.00 13.61 15.68
CA GLY A 25 -2.83 12.78 15.97
C GLY A 25 -2.65 11.54 15.09
N SER A 26 -3.54 11.29 14.12
CA SER A 26 -3.38 10.19 13.16
C SER A 26 -2.93 10.72 11.79
N LEU A 27 -1.96 10.02 11.19
CA LEU A 27 -1.48 10.28 9.84
C LEU A 27 -2.27 9.47 8.82
N TYR A 28 -2.49 10.05 7.64
CA TYR A 28 -3.18 9.44 6.52
C TYR A 28 -2.37 9.59 5.25
N TYR A 29 -2.25 8.51 4.48
CA TYR A 29 -1.54 8.48 3.19
C TYR A 29 -2.52 8.19 2.04
N ARG A 30 -2.35 8.89 0.91
CA ARG A 30 -3.23 8.72 -0.26
C ARG A 30 -2.79 7.55 -1.13
N ILE A 31 -3.69 6.59 -1.34
CA ILE A 31 -3.54 5.56 -2.39
C ILE A 31 -4.73 5.69 -3.34
N GLY A 32 -4.44 5.92 -4.62
CA GLY A 32 -5.45 6.25 -5.62
C GLY A 32 -6.22 7.51 -5.21
N GLN A 33 -7.55 7.35 -5.06
CA GLN A 33 -8.47 8.42 -4.66
C GLN A 33 -8.84 8.39 -3.16
N LYS A 34 -8.27 7.46 -2.38
CA LYS A 34 -8.62 7.26 -0.96
C LYS A 34 -7.44 7.58 -0.05
N PHE A 35 -7.74 8.15 1.11
CA PHE A 35 -6.78 8.33 2.19
C PHE A 35 -6.90 7.19 3.19
N ASN A 36 -5.78 6.56 3.49
CA ASN A 36 -5.69 5.39 4.35
C ASN A 36 -4.91 5.75 5.61
N ARG A 37 -5.44 5.36 6.77
CA ARG A 37 -4.79 5.66 8.06
C ARG A 37 -3.48 4.88 8.17
N ILE A 38 -2.41 5.59 8.52
CA ILE A 38 -1.15 4.98 8.92
C ILE A 38 -1.33 4.38 10.32
N MET A 39 -1.18 3.06 10.43
CA MET A 39 -1.42 2.33 11.69
C MET A 39 -0.19 2.35 12.59
N ILE A 40 1.00 2.25 12.01
CA ILE A 40 2.27 2.39 12.72
C ILE A 40 3.02 3.55 12.10
N VAL A 41 3.37 4.51 12.95
CA VAL A 41 4.20 5.67 12.61
C VAL A 41 5.59 5.44 13.20
N GLY A 42 6.60 5.49 12.35
CA GLY A 42 8.02 5.35 12.68
C GLY A 42 8.86 5.61 11.44
N SER A 43 10.17 5.39 11.51
CA SER A 43 11.07 5.55 10.35
C SER A 43 10.64 4.67 9.19
N ILE A 44 10.10 3.48 9.49
CA ILE A 44 9.28 2.67 8.58
C ILE A 44 7.83 2.72 9.10
N CYS A 45 6.96 3.35 8.32
CA CYS A 45 5.51 3.35 8.57
C CYS A 45 4.85 2.10 7.98
N HIS A 46 3.76 1.63 8.59
CA HIS A 46 2.95 0.51 8.08
C HIS A 46 1.46 0.85 8.07
N PHE A 47 0.78 0.48 7.00
CA PHE A 47 -0.64 0.77 6.80
C PHE A 47 -1.32 -0.21 5.84
N ILE A 48 -2.66 -0.20 5.84
CA ILE A 48 -3.47 -0.96 4.89
C ILE A 48 -4.13 0.03 3.94
N GLY A 49 -4.03 -0.24 2.64
CA GLY A 49 -4.68 0.56 1.60
C GLY A 49 -5.48 -0.31 0.64
N THR A 50 -6.52 0.27 0.05
CA THR A 50 -7.31 -0.40 -0.99
C THR A 50 -6.73 -0.07 -2.37
N VAL A 51 -6.46 -1.11 -3.17
CA VAL A 51 -6.04 -0.98 -4.57
C VAL A 51 -7.16 -1.50 -5.47
N THR A 52 -7.48 -0.76 -6.52
CA THR A 52 -8.41 -1.24 -7.56
C THR A 52 -7.62 -2.06 -8.57
N THR A 53 -7.98 -3.33 -8.73
CA THR A 53 -7.42 -4.22 -9.76
C THR A 53 -8.48 -4.49 -10.82
N TYR A 54 -8.07 -4.48 -12.09
CA TYR A 54 -8.91 -4.83 -13.21
C TYR A 54 -8.67 -6.29 -13.56
N ASN A 55 -9.69 -7.15 -13.41
CA ASN A 55 -9.59 -8.53 -13.86
C ASN A 55 -10.23 -8.65 -15.25
N PRO A 56 -9.45 -8.72 -16.35
CA PRO A 56 -10.00 -9.16 -17.61
C PRO A 56 -10.34 -10.64 -17.42
N ARG A 57 -11.64 -10.99 -17.36
CA ARG A 57 -12.06 -12.39 -17.33
C ARG A 57 -11.31 -13.13 -18.44
N TYR A 58 -10.43 -14.05 -18.05
CA TYR A 58 -9.78 -14.97 -18.96
C TYR A 58 -10.88 -15.70 -19.73
N TYR A 59 -11.09 -15.32 -20.99
CA TYR A 59 -11.83 -16.13 -21.93
C TYR A 59 -11.03 -17.42 -22.06
N ASN A 60 -11.53 -18.51 -21.49
CA ASN A 60 -10.95 -19.83 -21.67
C ASN A 60 -11.57 -20.44 -22.94
N PRO A 61 -10.86 -20.49 -24.08
CA PRO A 61 -11.39 -21.04 -25.32
C PRO A 61 -11.53 -22.58 -25.30
N TYR A 62 -11.25 -23.25 -24.19
CA TYR A 62 -11.24 -24.71 -24.07
C TYR A 62 -12.34 -25.27 -23.15
N ILE A 63 -13.55 -24.69 -23.13
CA ILE A 63 -14.73 -25.45 -22.71
C ILE A 63 -15.19 -26.28 -23.91
N TYR A 64 -14.67 -27.51 -23.97
CA TYR A 64 -15.16 -28.55 -24.87
C TYR A 64 -16.48 -29.07 -24.28
N ASP A 65 -17.59 -28.50 -24.73
CA ASP A 65 -18.94 -28.92 -24.38
C ASP A 65 -19.23 -30.25 -25.09
N TYR A 66 -19.12 -31.37 -24.36
CA TYR A 66 -19.27 -32.72 -24.90
C TYR A 66 -20.73 -33.21 -24.94
N TYR A 67 -21.75 -32.38 -24.64
CA TYR A 67 -23.14 -32.79 -24.86
C TYR A 67 -24.06 -31.58 -25.01
N THR A 68 -24.24 -31.05 -26.23
CA THR A 68 -25.45 -30.26 -26.55
C THR A 68 -25.86 -30.41 -28.02
N TYR A 69 -27.14 -30.74 -28.15
CA TYR A 69 -27.93 -30.99 -29.36
C TYR A 69 -28.06 -29.72 -30.23
N PRO A 70 -28.17 -29.84 -31.57
CA PRO A 70 -28.07 -28.69 -32.48
C PRO A 70 -29.41 -28.01 -32.70
N TYR A 71 -29.84 -27.07 -31.85
CA TYR A 71 -30.91 -26.12 -32.21
C TYR A 71 -30.93 -24.90 -31.28
N SER A 72 -30.25 -23.80 -31.66
CA SER A 72 -30.67 -22.43 -31.28
C SER A 72 -29.88 -21.36 -32.08
N PRO A 73 -30.52 -20.56 -32.96
CA PRO A 73 -29.84 -19.57 -33.80
C PRO A 73 -29.70 -18.15 -33.20
N TYR A 74 -29.78 -17.98 -31.87
CA TYR A 74 -29.70 -16.65 -31.27
C TYR A 74 -28.90 -16.64 -29.97
N TYR A 75 -27.57 -16.68 -30.07
CA TYR A 75 -26.69 -16.35 -28.94
C TYR A 75 -26.05 -14.99 -29.17
N TYR A 76 -26.73 -13.95 -28.71
CA TYR A 76 -26.23 -12.58 -28.65
C TYR A 76 -25.09 -12.54 -27.63
N GLY A 77 -23.85 -12.48 -28.11
CA GLY A 77 -22.66 -12.41 -27.27
C GLY A 77 -22.64 -11.10 -26.48
N TYR A 78 -23.03 -11.16 -25.21
CA TYR A 78 -22.91 -10.02 -24.31
C TYR A 78 -21.45 -9.58 -24.18
N PRO A 79 -21.14 -8.28 -24.26
CA PRO A 79 -19.79 -7.79 -24.02
C PRO A 79 -19.38 -8.14 -22.59
N SER A 80 -18.31 -8.92 -22.49
CA SER A 80 -17.67 -9.29 -21.22
C SER A 80 -17.25 -8.00 -20.51
N SER A 81 -17.99 -7.61 -19.47
CA SER A 81 -17.63 -6.45 -18.66
C SER A 81 -16.40 -6.81 -17.81
N THR A 82 -15.36 -5.99 -17.93
CA THR A 82 -14.22 -6.00 -17.01
C THR A 82 -14.74 -5.69 -15.61
N MET A 83 -14.63 -6.64 -14.69
CA MET A 83 -15.00 -6.42 -13.29
C MET A 83 -13.84 -5.74 -12.57
N GLU A 84 -14.11 -4.56 -12.02
CA GLU A 84 -13.22 -3.90 -11.07
C GLU A 84 -13.35 -4.58 -9.71
N THR A 85 -12.23 -5.03 -9.14
CA THR A 85 -12.19 -5.56 -7.77
C THR A 85 -11.33 -4.65 -6.90
N GLN A 86 -11.81 -4.32 -5.71
CA GLN A 86 -11.05 -3.57 -4.71
C GLN A 86 -10.43 -4.55 -3.73
N GLU A 87 -9.09 -4.58 -3.64
CA GLU A 87 -8.33 -5.46 -2.76
C GLU A 87 -7.64 -4.65 -1.66
N ALA A 88 -7.74 -5.11 -0.40
CA ALA A 88 -6.99 -4.53 0.70
C ALA A 88 -5.57 -5.10 0.72
N LYS A 89 -4.58 -4.22 0.54
CA LYS A 89 -3.15 -4.55 0.58
C LYS A 89 -2.45 -3.85 1.73
N GLN A 90 -1.40 -4.47 2.23
CA GLN A 90 -0.53 -3.89 3.24
C GLN A 90 0.64 -3.17 2.57
N PHE A 91 1.00 -2.00 3.10
CA PHE A 91 2.03 -1.14 2.59
C PHE A 91 3.02 -0.73 3.68
N LEU A 92 4.24 -0.48 3.25
CA LEU A 92 5.29 0.18 4.00
C LEU A 92 5.55 1.55 3.39
N MET A 93 5.81 2.55 4.22
CA MET A 93 6.32 3.84 3.77
C MET A 93 7.61 4.13 4.49
N ASP A 94 8.66 4.42 3.73
CA ASP A 94 9.88 4.99 4.29
C ASP A 94 9.65 6.46 4.58
N PHE A 95 9.73 6.84 5.86
CA PHE A 95 9.41 8.21 6.27
C PHE A 95 10.45 9.21 5.76
N GLU A 96 11.71 8.79 5.63
CA GLU A 96 12.81 9.65 5.21
C GLU A 96 12.69 10.06 3.74
N THR A 97 12.37 9.10 2.87
CA THR A 97 12.28 9.33 1.42
C THR A 97 10.85 9.59 0.92
N GLY A 98 9.84 9.28 1.73
CA GLY A 98 8.43 9.30 1.35
C GLY A 98 8.03 8.17 0.39
N GLN A 99 8.93 7.23 0.08
CA GLN A 99 8.65 6.13 -0.85
C GLN A 99 7.74 5.08 -0.21
N VAL A 100 6.83 4.53 -1.02
CA VAL A 100 5.87 3.51 -0.60
C VAL A 100 6.13 2.18 -1.30
N PHE A 101 6.08 1.11 -0.53
CA PHE A 101 6.36 -0.25 -0.96
C PHE A 101 5.22 -1.18 -0.55
N GLU A 102 4.96 -2.23 -1.32
CA GLU A 102 4.11 -3.33 -0.84
C GLU A 102 4.77 -4.03 0.35
N TYR A 103 3.97 -4.50 1.32
CA TYR A 103 4.48 -5.21 2.48
C TYR A 103 4.88 -6.65 2.13
N THR A 104 6.11 -6.81 1.64
CA THR A 104 6.72 -8.09 1.26
C THR A 104 8.05 -8.27 1.97
N VAL A 105 8.48 -9.53 2.12
CA VAL A 105 9.78 -9.85 2.75
C VAL A 105 10.92 -9.11 2.06
N LYS A 106 10.94 -9.07 0.72
CA LYS A 106 11.99 -8.39 -0.06
C LYS A 106 12.04 -6.89 0.25
N ASN A 107 10.89 -6.23 0.36
CA ASN A 107 10.85 -4.79 0.65
C ASN A 107 11.24 -4.52 2.12
N VAL A 108 10.90 -5.43 3.04
CA VAL A 108 11.40 -5.36 4.43
C VAL A 108 12.91 -5.52 4.47
N GLU A 109 13.48 -6.51 3.77
CA GLU A 109 14.94 -6.67 3.66
C GLU A 109 15.61 -5.39 3.18
N ALA A 110 15.09 -4.79 2.09
CA ALA A 110 15.65 -3.57 1.53
C ALA A 110 15.63 -2.39 2.52
N LEU A 111 14.54 -2.23 3.27
CA LEU A 111 14.42 -1.15 4.26
C LEU A 111 15.34 -1.37 5.47
N LEU A 112 15.54 -2.62 5.89
CA LEU A 112 16.39 -2.98 7.02
C LEU A 112 17.89 -2.76 6.75
N ILE A 113 18.34 -2.65 5.49
CA ILE A 113 19.76 -2.41 5.13
C ILE A 113 20.36 -1.21 5.88
N ARG A 114 19.55 -0.21 6.23
CA ARG A 114 19.96 0.97 6.99
C ARG A 114 20.40 0.66 8.44
N ASP A 115 20.06 -0.50 8.97
CA ASP A 115 20.54 -1.01 10.26
C ASP A 115 21.28 -2.35 10.02
N PRO A 116 22.60 -2.32 9.76
CA PRO A 116 23.37 -3.50 9.36
C PRO A 116 23.24 -4.67 10.34
N GLN A 117 23.25 -4.38 11.64
CA GLN A 117 23.12 -5.41 12.68
C GLN A 117 21.77 -6.11 12.61
N LEU A 118 20.68 -5.34 12.48
CA LEU A 118 19.34 -5.90 12.39
C LEU A 118 19.10 -6.60 11.04
N TYR A 119 19.68 -6.08 9.96
CA TYR A 119 19.66 -6.68 8.63
C TYR A 119 20.33 -8.05 8.62
N GLU A 120 21.56 -8.16 9.13
CA GLU A 120 22.28 -9.44 9.22
C GLU A 120 21.50 -10.49 10.02
N GLU A 121 20.94 -10.08 11.16
CA GLU A 121 20.10 -10.94 11.99
C GLU A 121 18.87 -11.44 11.21
N PHE A 122 18.21 -10.55 10.46
CA PHE A 122 17.06 -10.92 9.64
C PHE A 122 17.46 -11.85 8.48
N MET A 123 18.60 -11.60 7.85
CA MET A 123 19.10 -12.40 6.72
C MET A 123 19.52 -13.81 7.12
N ALA A 124 19.96 -14.01 8.36
CA ALA A 124 20.25 -15.33 8.92
C ALA A 124 18.99 -16.21 9.14
N LEU A 125 17.78 -15.62 9.11
CA LEU A 125 16.54 -16.38 9.25
C LEU A 125 16.19 -17.16 7.98
N SER A 126 15.54 -18.32 8.18
CA SER A 126 14.92 -19.04 7.06
C SER A 126 13.76 -18.24 6.46
N ASN A 127 13.47 -18.47 5.18
CA ASN A 127 12.37 -17.78 4.47
C ASN A 127 11.02 -17.87 5.20
N ARG A 128 10.75 -19.01 5.86
CA ARG A 128 9.55 -19.18 6.69
C ARG A 128 9.57 -18.24 7.90
N LYS A 129 10.69 -18.17 8.62
CA LYS A 129 10.85 -17.27 9.78
C LYS A 129 10.80 -15.80 9.37
N LYS A 130 11.42 -15.42 8.23
CA LYS A 130 11.33 -14.06 7.68
C LYS A 130 9.89 -13.62 7.46
N LYS A 131 9.07 -14.46 6.82
CA LYS A 131 7.62 -14.18 6.61
C LYS A 131 6.84 -14.03 7.93
N GLN A 132 7.18 -14.82 8.94
CA GLN A 132 6.51 -14.77 10.24
C GLN A 132 6.94 -13.57 11.10
N LEU A 133 8.21 -13.17 11.01
CA LEU A 133 8.82 -12.21 11.91
C LEU A 133 9.03 -10.83 11.29
N GLN A 134 8.83 -10.63 9.98
CA GLN A 134 9.06 -9.35 9.30
C GLN A 134 8.42 -8.15 10.00
N PHE A 135 7.21 -8.30 10.56
CA PHE A 135 6.55 -7.22 11.30
C PHE A 135 7.29 -6.85 12.59
N MET A 136 7.78 -7.86 13.31
CA MET A 136 8.56 -7.67 14.53
C MET A 136 9.89 -6.97 14.23
N TYR A 137 10.55 -7.31 13.12
CA TYR A 137 11.78 -6.63 12.70
C TYR A 137 11.54 -5.17 12.28
N ILE A 138 10.40 -4.85 11.65
CA ILE A 138 10.02 -3.44 11.42
C ILE A 138 9.90 -2.69 12.74
N ARG A 139 9.25 -3.27 13.76
CA ARG A 139 9.12 -2.63 15.08
C ARG A 139 10.48 -2.40 15.73
N ARG A 140 11.36 -3.42 15.74
CA ARG A 140 12.72 -3.29 16.25
C ARG A 140 13.54 -2.25 15.49
N PHE A 141 13.38 -2.15 14.17
CA PHE A 141 14.03 -1.12 13.37
C PHE A 141 13.58 0.27 13.83
N ASN A 142 12.28 0.48 14.00
CA ASN A 142 11.72 1.76 14.46
C ASN A 142 12.15 2.12 15.89
N GLU A 143 12.32 1.14 16.77
CA GLU A 143 12.84 1.35 18.13
C GLU A 143 14.32 1.76 18.13
N ARG A 144 15.13 1.14 17.25
CA ARG A 144 16.56 1.42 17.13
C ARG A 144 16.88 2.67 16.32
N ASN A 145 15.99 3.04 15.40
CA ASN A 145 16.09 4.20 14.54
C ASN A 145 14.81 5.04 14.70
N PRO A 146 14.66 5.76 15.84
CA PRO A 146 13.44 6.51 16.12
C PRO A 146 13.20 7.59 15.07
N LEU A 147 11.93 7.81 14.75
CA LEU A 147 11.52 8.92 13.91
C LEU A 147 11.64 10.23 14.69
N TYR A 148 12.50 11.14 14.23
CA TYR A 148 12.60 12.50 14.74
C TYR A 148 11.90 13.45 13.77
N LEU A 149 10.89 14.18 14.26
CA LEU A 149 10.30 15.29 13.53
C LEU A 149 11.09 16.56 13.88
N PRO A 150 11.36 17.44 12.91
CA PRO A 150 11.97 18.73 13.22
C PRO A 150 11.10 19.45 14.24
N ALA A 151 11.71 19.95 15.31
CA ALA A 151 11.03 20.89 16.20
C ALA A 151 10.66 22.11 15.35
N ASN A 152 9.39 22.51 15.39
CA ASN A 152 8.98 23.79 14.83
C ASN A 152 9.70 24.88 15.62
N ASN A 153 10.87 25.31 15.16
CA ASN A 153 11.47 26.56 15.59
C ASN A 153 10.66 27.66 14.91
N GLN A 154 9.52 28.01 15.51
CA GLN A 154 8.83 29.27 15.28
C GLN A 154 9.35 30.30 16.27
#